data_AF-A0A8J6SVX3-F1
#
_entry.id   AF-A0A8J6SVX3-F1
#
_cell.length_a   1.000
_cell.length_b   1.000
_cell.length_c   1.000
_cell.angle_alpha   90.00
_cell.angle_beta   90.00
_cell.angle_gamma   90.00
#
_symmetry.space_group_name_H-M   'P 1'
#
loop_
_entity.id
_entity.type
_entity.pdbx_description
1 polymer ?
#
loop_
_entity_poly.entity_id
_entity_poly.type
_entity_poly.pdbx_seq_one_letter_code
_entity_poly.pdbx_strand_id
1 'polypeptide(L)'
;MTALAQQYFPNQDITTAQETTNILGIQTAIIVDNDSSVQRELKKVLDEMGVESINVFDDGLAALQFLEGNPNPDLIIHEWKISKITGPLFLQRARDHGEKNSPFIACSSLIEKNDIPFLREMGIAHVLKKPIQRAELIKGVAWTIQQDRRPTDRVALERKIRQKIKQRNLSAADEFVALYLNEPAIPVSAKQLVRAEIAYAEGNFEKARDFALDAMKQGGESIFVLNLLGKTMLQLRVMETALKCFERAQKLAPANIERLCQLAEIYAEVGDESASEAALQKVDDLDVGGEKADESRAKIAITQGDSTSAKSIMEHLESIDSIIAYMNNRAIAMARCGMVAEGILQYKRTIESIPDNHPEVCSIVNYNLALAYLRDQQTDLAKECLKDPVHKQIDRMKDKVNKLLVRILTAESKGELLQMSPLQAQINLVENLVPDSKELPVDSHTNGANASNAVLMAIENRPGDHGVYLLYRCSIKTSEGSKMLAGNVQFRPRLLINKDDPQKKYGLR
;
A
#
# COMPACT_ATOMS: atom_id res chain seq x y z
N MET A 1 29.49 33.06 -0.21
CA MET A 1 29.77 31.68 0.30
C MET A 1 31.05 31.57 1.11
N THR A 2 32.02 32.47 0.96
CA THR A 2 33.34 32.40 1.61
C THR A 2 33.33 32.45 3.15
N ALA A 3 32.47 33.26 3.77
CA ALA A 3 32.45 33.40 5.24
C ALA A 3 31.86 32.17 5.98
N LEU A 4 30.77 31.59 5.46
CA LEU A 4 30.15 30.39 6.04
C LEU A 4 31.00 29.14 5.77
N ALA A 5 31.59 29.03 4.58
CA ALA A 5 32.44 27.89 4.24
C ALA A 5 33.71 27.81 5.11
N GLN A 6 34.34 28.95 5.42
CA GLN A 6 35.47 29.00 6.37
C GLN A 6 35.06 28.66 7.82
N GLN A 7 33.83 28.97 8.22
CA GLN A 7 33.34 28.69 9.57
C GLN A 7 33.14 27.20 9.82
N TYR A 8 32.67 26.45 8.82
CA TYR A 8 32.32 25.03 8.96
C TYR A 8 33.37 24.07 8.40
N PHE A 9 34.32 24.53 7.56
CA PHE A 9 35.37 23.71 6.94
C PHE A 9 36.76 24.38 6.95
N PRO A 10 37.33 24.67 8.13
CA PRO A 10 38.68 25.23 8.20
C PRO A 10 39.69 24.19 7.68
N ASN A 11 40.52 24.57 6.71
CA ASN A 11 41.61 23.80 6.07
C ASN A 11 41.30 23.07 4.74
N GLN A 12 40.19 23.35 4.07
CA GLN A 12 40.01 22.92 2.67
C GLN A 12 40.20 24.11 1.71
N ASP A 13 40.99 23.92 0.65
CA ASP A 13 41.16 24.93 -0.40
C ASP A 13 39.96 24.88 -1.34
N ILE A 14 38.98 25.75 -1.09
CA ILE A 14 37.67 25.78 -1.77
C ILE A 14 37.73 26.69 -3.01
N THR A 15 38.91 27.19 -3.38
CA THR A 15 39.10 28.13 -4.50
C THR A 15 38.89 27.50 -5.87
N THR A 16 38.91 26.16 -5.97
CA THR A 16 38.65 25.40 -7.21
C THR A 16 37.22 24.89 -7.37
N ALA A 17 36.32 25.12 -6.40
CA ALA A 17 34.93 24.74 -6.53
C ALA A 17 34.22 25.70 -7.51
N GLN A 18 33.99 25.24 -8.75
CA GLN A 18 33.15 25.96 -9.72
C GLN A 18 31.82 26.37 -9.08
N GLU A 19 31.28 27.52 -9.53
CA GLU A 19 30.23 28.31 -8.87
C GLU A 19 28.89 27.62 -8.55
N THR A 20 28.67 26.37 -8.93
CA THR A 20 27.60 25.52 -8.37
C THR A 20 28.05 24.07 -8.39
N THR A 21 28.88 23.67 -7.42
CA THR A 21 29.11 22.24 -7.20
C THR A 21 27.77 21.59 -6.86
N ASN A 22 27.33 20.55 -7.57
CA ASN A 22 26.10 19.82 -7.25
C ASN A 22 26.30 19.06 -5.92
N ILE A 23 26.15 19.76 -4.80
CA ILE A 23 26.53 19.30 -3.45
C ILE A 23 25.79 18.00 -3.09
N LEU A 24 24.55 17.88 -3.57
CA LEU A 24 23.69 16.73 -3.30
C LEU A 24 23.65 15.72 -4.44
N GLY A 25 24.29 15.96 -5.59
CA GLY A 25 24.22 15.07 -6.76
C GLY A 25 22.78 14.84 -7.24
N ILE A 26 21.93 15.87 -7.21
CA ILE A 26 20.55 15.81 -7.73
C ILE A 26 20.62 16.21 -9.20
N GLN A 27 20.23 15.33 -10.11
CA GLN A 27 20.23 15.62 -11.54
C GLN A 27 18.94 16.29 -11.96
N THR A 28 17.80 15.76 -11.49
CA THR A 28 16.48 16.21 -11.94
C THR A 28 15.56 16.52 -10.76
N ALA A 29 14.98 17.73 -10.76
CA ALA A 29 13.96 18.12 -9.82
C ALA A 29 12.71 18.66 -10.53
N ILE A 30 11.55 18.37 -9.97
CA ILE A 30 10.25 18.89 -10.43
C ILE A 30 9.65 19.77 -9.34
N ILE A 31 9.17 20.94 -9.73
CA ILE A 31 8.40 21.86 -8.88
C ILE A 31 6.99 22.00 -9.46
N VAL A 32 5.97 21.74 -8.66
CA VAL A 32 4.56 21.93 -9.03
C VAL A 32 3.89 22.87 -8.04
N ASP A 33 3.64 24.10 -8.43
CA ASP A 33 3.05 25.13 -7.58
C ASP A 33 2.34 26.16 -8.46
N ASN A 34 1.18 26.67 -8.06
CA ASN A 34 0.46 27.68 -8.83
C ASN A 34 0.94 29.13 -8.51
N ASP A 35 1.79 29.32 -7.50
CA ASP A 35 2.36 30.62 -7.16
C ASP A 35 3.76 30.81 -7.78
N SER A 36 3.84 31.64 -8.82
CA SER A 36 5.09 31.98 -9.51
C SER A 36 6.18 32.54 -8.58
N SER A 37 5.83 33.16 -7.45
CA SER A 37 6.80 33.66 -6.47
C SER A 37 7.43 32.51 -5.69
N VAL A 38 6.63 31.52 -5.29
CA VAL A 38 7.12 30.31 -4.64
C VAL A 38 7.97 29.50 -5.61
N GLN A 39 7.52 29.32 -6.85
CA GLN A 39 8.30 28.65 -7.89
C GLN A 39 9.67 29.30 -8.08
N ARG A 40 9.74 30.63 -8.20
CA ARG A 40 11.00 31.37 -8.36
C ARG A 40 11.94 31.16 -7.18
N GLU A 41 11.43 31.21 -5.95
CA GLU A 41 12.25 30.98 -4.75
C GLU A 41 12.75 29.54 -4.66
N LEU A 42 11.86 28.55 -4.87
CA LEU A 42 12.23 27.13 -4.90
C LEU A 42 13.29 26.87 -5.97
N LYS A 43 13.05 27.32 -7.21
CA LYS A 43 13.98 27.16 -8.34
C LYS A 43 15.34 27.80 -8.02
N LYS A 44 15.35 29.03 -7.52
CA LYS A 44 16.58 29.75 -7.16
C LYS A 44 17.40 28.97 -6.14
N VAL A 45 16.77 28.46 -5.08
CA VAL A 45 17.49 27.71 -4.05
C VAL A 45 18.02 26.38 -4.59
N LEU A 46 17.25 25.67 -5.41
CA LEU A 46 17.71 24.43 -6.05
C LEU A 46 18.86 24.69 -7.05
N ASP A 47 18.79 25.76 -7.84
CA ASP A 47 19.88 26.19 -8.75
C ASP A 47 21.17 26.46 -7.95
N GLU A 48 21.08 27.19 -6.84
CA GLU A 48 22.23 27.47 -5.95
C GLU A 48 22.78 26.21 -5.25
N MET A 49 21.95 25.18 -5.07
CA MET A 49 22.36 23.87 -4.57
C MET A 49 23.02 23.00 -5.66
N GLY A 50 23.03 23.48 -6.91
CA GLY A 50 23.67 22.84 -8.06
C GLY A 50 22.84 21.74 -8.71
N VAL A 51 21.50 21.76 -8.56
CA VAL A 51 20.61 20.82 -9.28
C VAL A 51 20.74 21.06 -10.79
N GLU A 52 20.97 19.99 -11.57
CA GLU A 52 21.33 20.12 -12.99
C GLU A 52 20.16 20.51 -13.89
N SER A 53 18.97 19.95 -13.63
CA SER A 53 17.75 20.20 -14.39
C SER A 53 16.55 20.38 -13.47
N ILE A 54 15.91 21.56 -13.54
CA ILE A 54 14.75 21.91 -12.74
C ILE A 54 13.58 22.21 -13.67
N ASN A 55 12.53 21.39 -13.59
CA ASN A 55 11.31 21.54 -14.38
C ASN A 55 10.20 22.10 -13.48
N VAL A 56 9.54 23.17 -13.93
CA VAL A 56 8.56 23.92 -13.14
C VAL A 56 7.21 23.90 -13.85
N PHE A 57 6.15 23.60 -13.11
CA PHE A 57 4.79 23.50 -13.62
C PHE A 57 3.80 24.28 -12.74
N ASP A 58 2.85 24.96 -13.38
CA ASP A 58 1.77 25.71 -12.72
C ASP A 58 0.60 24.81 -12.29
N ASP A 59 0.51 23.60 -12.85
CA ASP A 59 -0.58 22.65 -12.61
C ASP A 59 -0.13 21.19 -12.62
N GLY A 60 -0.90 20.35 -11.94
CA GLY A 60 -0.56 18.94 -11.76
C GLY A 60 -0.73 18.08 -13.02
N LEU A 61 -1.62 18.44 -13.96
CA LEU A 61 -1.82 17.67 -15.18
C LEU A 61 -0.61 17.81 -16.11
N ALA A 62 -0.10 19.03 -16.29
CA ALA A 62 1.11 19.26 -17.07
C ALA A 62 2.33 18.54 -16.47
N ALA A 63 2.43 18.51 -15.14
CA ALA A 63 3.48 17.77 -14.45
C ALA A 63 3.35 16.25 -14.63
N LEU A 64 2.14 15.68 -14.57
CA LEU A 64 1.90 14.25 -14.84
C LEU A 64 2.28 13.87 -16.27
N GLN A 65 1.85 14.67 -17.26
CA GLN A 65 2.20 14.46 -18.66
C GLN A 65 3.72 14.48 -18.89
N PHE A 66 4.43 15.37 -18.19
CA PHE A 66 5.89 15.39 -18.25
C PHE A 66 6.54 14.13 -17.66
N LEU A 67 6.00 13.64 -16.54
CA LEU A 67 6.49 12.45 -15.84
C LEU A 67 6.34 11.17 -16.68
N GLU A 68 5.30 11.07 -17.52
CA GLU A 68 5.12 9.93 -18.44
C GLU A 68 6.33 9.75 -19.38
N GLY A 69 6.90 10.86 -19.87
CA GLY A 69 8.08 10.85 -20.74
C GLY A 69 9.42 10.89 -20.00
N ASN A 70 9.42 11.26 -18.71
CA ASN A 70 10.63 11.52 -17.91
C ASN A 70 10.53 10.88 -16.52
N PRO A 71 10.55 9.54 -16.45
CA PRO A 71 10.29 8.84 -15.19
C PRO A 71 11.48 8.89 -14.22
N ASN A 72 11.17 8.79 -12.93
CA ASN A 72 12.09 8.76 -11.78
C ASN A 72 12.97 10.01 -11.57
N PRO A 73 12.43 11.25 -11.54
CA PRO A 73 13.17 12.39 -11.01
C PRO A 73 13.72 12.15 -9.60
N ASP A 74 14.87 12.77 -9.31
CA ASP A 74 15.52 12.65 -8.00
C ASP A 74 14.74 13.34 -6.88
N LEU A 75 13.90 14.33 -7.22
CA LEU A 75 13.11 15.10 -6.26
C LEU A 75 11.85 15.69 -6.89
N ILE A 76 10.72 15.58 -6.18
CA ILE A 76 9.49 16.28 -6.55
C ILE A 76 9.06 17.16 -5.37
N ILE A 77 8.91 18.46 -5.60
CA ILE A 77 8.34 19.42 -4.65
C ILE A 77 6.98 19.85 -5.21
N HIS A 78 5.91 19.66 -4.44
CA HIS A 78 4.57 20.01 -4.91
C HIS A 78 3.76 20.75 -3.83
N GLU A 79 2.88 21.64 -4.25
CA GLU A 79 1.86 22.25 -3.42
C GLU A 79 0.65 21.31 -3.24
N TRP A 80 0.04 21.39 -2.06
CA TRP A 80 -1.14 20.59 -1.69
C TRP A 80 -2.40 21.01 -2.44
N LYS A 81 -2.52 22.31 -2.72
CA LYS A 81 -3.62 22.88 -3.51
C LYS A 81 -3.10 23.53 -4.78
N ILE A 82 -3.07 22.76 -5.87
CA ILE A 82 -2.65 23.19 -7.21
C ILE A 82 -3.86 23.29 -8.16
N SER A 83 -3.66 23.91 -9.32
CA SER A 83 -4.71 24.11 -10.32
C SER A 83 -5.00 22.84 -11.12
N LYS A 84 -6.19 22.78 -11.74
CA LYS A 84 -6.77 21.67 -12.54
C LYS A 84 -7.02 20.37 -11.76
N ILE A 85 -6.05 19.87 -11.01
CA ILE A 85 -6.18 18.71 -10.11
C ILE A 85 -5.66 19.06 -8.72
N THR A 86 -6.11 18.35 -7.69
CA THR A 86 -5.64 18.57 -6.31
C THR A 86 -4.23 17.97 -6.11
N GLY A 87 -3.46 18.48 -5.14
CA GLY A 87 -2.15 17.91 -4.79
C GLY A 87 -2.22 16.43 -4.34
N PRO A 88 -3.21 16.03 -3.51
CA PRO A 88 -3.48 14.63 -3.21
C PRO A 88 -3.73 13.76 -4.44
N LEU A 89 -4.47 14.27 -5.44
CA LEU A 89 -4.73 13.53 -6.67
C LEU A 89 -3.47 13.42 -7.52
N PHE A 90 -2.72 14.53 -7.68
CA PHE A 90 -1.43 14.56 -8.37
C PHE A 90 -0.46 13.52 -7.78
N LEU A 91 -0.33 13.49 -6.46
CA LEU A 91 0.52 12.53 -5.75
C LEU A 91 0.10 11.08 -6.05
N GLN A 92 -1.20 10.78 -5.96
CA GLN A 92 -1.71 9.43 -6.22
C GLN A 92 -1.47 9.00 -7.67
N ARG A 93 -1.84 9.82 -8.66
CA ARG A 93 -1.60 9.53 -10.09
C ARG A 93 -0.10 9.36 -10.36
N ALA A 94 0.76 10.24 -9.86
CA ALA A 94 2.20 10.13 -10.08
C ALA A 94 2.76 8.78 -9.55
N ARG A 95 2.32 8.34 -8.36
CA ARG A 95 2.74 7.05 -7.78
C ARG A 95 2.26 5.84 -8.59
N ASP A 96 1.14 5.96 -9.30
CA ASP A 96 0.57 4.91 -10.14
C ASP A 96 1.28 4.82 -11.49
N HIS A 97 1.62 5.96 -12.12
CA HIS A 97 2.32 6.04 -13.40
C HIS A 97 3.85 5.75 -13.33
N GLY A 98 4.32 5.14 -12.25
CA GLY A 98 5.69 4.61 -12.18
C GLY A 98 6.68 5.41 -11.35
N GLU A 99 6.29 6.57 -10.79
CA GLU A 99 7.11 7.34 -9.84
C GLU A 99 7.16 6.67 -8.46
N LYS A 100 7.66 5.44 -8.41
CA LYS A 100 7.61 4.60 -7.21
C LYS A 100 8.69 4.98 -6.19
N ASN A 101 9.71 5.72 -6.62
CA ASN A 101 10.96 5.89 -5.88
C ASN A 101 11.30 7.33 -5.54
N SER A 102 10.80 8.28 -6.33
CA SER A 102 11.10 9.71 -6.22
C SER A 102 10.60 10.24 -4.87
N PRO A 103 11.43 10.87 -4.03
CA PRO A 103 10.98 11.48 -2.79
C PRO A 103 10.12 12.71 -3.09
N PHE A 104 8.95 12.79 -2.45
CA PHE A 104 8.07 13.95 -2.55
C PHE A 104 8.20 14.83 -1.31
N ILE A 105 8.38 16.13 -1.53
CA ILE A 105 8.22 17.16 -0.51
C ILE A 105 6.90 17.87 -0.77
N ALA A 106 6.02 17.89 0.22
CA ALA A 106 4.80 18.68 0.17
C ALA A 106 5.09 20.07 0.73
N CYS A 107 4.78 21.11 -0.03
CA CYS A 107 5.00 22.49 0.39
C CYS A 107 3.67 23.23 0.48
N SER A 108 3.13 23.44 1.67
CA SER A 108 1.81 24.04 1.84
C SER A 108 1.58 24.67 3.22
N SER A 109 0.71 25.67 3.29
CA SER A 109 0.13 26.19 4.55
C SER A 109 -1.22 25.55 4.91
N LEU A 110 -1.78 24.72 4.03
CA LEU A 110 -3.14 24.16 4.14
C LEU A 110 -3.17 22.73 4.69
N ILE A 111 -2.01 22.13 4.93
CA ILE A 111 -1.92 20.79 5.53
C ILE A 111 -2.33 20.86 7.00
N GLU A 112 -3.42 20.19 7.33
CA GLU A 112 -3.97 20.09 8.68
C GLU A 112 -3.59 18.75 9.34
N LYS A 113 -3.89 18.63 10.64
CA LYS A 113 -3.63 17.39 11.39
C LYS A 113 -4.37 16.17 10.79
N ASN A 114 -5.53 16.40 10.19
CA ASN A 114 -6.34 15.34 9.58
C ASN A 114 -5.75 14.82 8.25
N ASP A 115 -4.85 15.57 7.61
CA ASP A 115 -4.17 15.14 6.39
C ASP A 115 -2.95 14.26 6.67
N ILE A 116 -2.42 14.31 7.89
CA ILE A 116 -1.18 13.61 8.28
C ILE A 116 -1.26 12.09 8.04
N PRO A 117 -2.36 11.36 8.35
CA PRO A 117 -2.45 9.95 8.04
C PRO A 117 -2.31 9.66 6.55
N PHE A 118 -2.97 10.46 5.69
CA PHE A 118 -2.91 10.33 4.24
C PHE A 118 -1.51 10.67 3.70
N LEU A 119 -0.89 11.77 4.16
CA LEU A 119 0.49 12.14 3.79
C LEU A 119 1.50 11.03 4.10
N ARG A 120 1.39 10.42 5.29
CA ARG A 120 2.26 9.32 5.71
C ARG A 120 2.00 8.08 4.85
N GLU A 121 0.75 7.76 4.59
CA GLU A 121 0.38 6.62 3.76
C GLU A 121 0.90 6.74 2.32
N MET A 122 0.79 7.93 1.72
CA MET A 122 1.29 8.20 0.37
C MET A 122 2.82 8.35 0.29
N GLY A 123 3.52 8.27 1.42
CA GLY A 123 4.97 8.28 1.48
C GLY A 123 5.61 9.64 1.18
N ILE A 124 4.95 10.74 1.58
CA ILE A 124 5.58 12.07 1.58
C ILE A 124 6.80 12.04 2.49
N ALA A 125 7.95 12.45 1.93
CA ALA A 125 9.23 12.41 2.62
C ALA A 125 9.37 13.56 3.63
N HIS A 126 8.87 14.74 3.26
CA HIS A 126 8.96 15.93 4.09
C HIS A 126 7.82 16.91 3.80
N VAL A 127 7.45 17.71 4.82
CA VAL A 127 6.44 18.76 4.68
C VAL A 127 7.08 20.10 5.02
N LEU A 128 7.05 21.04 4.08
CA LEU A 128 7.49 22.41 4.26
C LEU A 128 6.26 23.33 4.40
N LYS A 129 6.27 24.19 5.43
CA LYS A 129 5.18 25.13 5.67
C LYS A 129 5.45 26.46 4.97
N LYS A 130 4.43 27.00 4.28
CA LYS A 130 4.46 28.35 3.70
C LYS A 130 4.17 29.42 4.78
N PRO A 131 4.81 30.60 4.76
CA PRO A 131 5.88 31.01 3.84
C PRO A 131 7.19 30.24 4.11
N ILE A 132 7.84 29.81 3.03
CA ILE A 132 9.03 28.95 3.12
C ILE A 132 10.22 29.81 3.49
N GLN A 133 10.90 29.45 4.59
CA GLN A 133 12.18 30.05 4.91
C GLN A 133 13.28 29.32 4.15
N ARG A 134 14.17 30.08 3.51
CA ARG A 134 15.29 29.54 2.71
C ARG A 134 16.12 28.50 3.47
N ALA A 135 16.43 28.75 4.74
CA ALA A 135 17.19 27.82 5.57
C ALA A 135 16.44 26.48 5.78
N GLU A 136 15.12 26.53 5.94
CA GLU A 136 14.28 25.34 6.13
C GLU A 136 14.13 24.55 4.83
N LEU A 137 14.06 25.23 3.68
CA LEU A 137 14.08 24.57 2.37
C LEU A 137 15.38 23.80 2.13
N ILE A 138 16.53 24.45 2.34
CA ILE A 138 17.85 23.81 2.15
C ILE A 138 17.98 22.59 3.06
N LYS A 139 17.64 22.72 4.34
CA LYS A 139 17.65 21.60 5.30
C LYS A 139 16.68 20.50 4.88
N GLY A 140 15.46 20.85 4.49
CA GLY A 140 14.42 19.91 4.10
C GLY A 140 14.81 19.08 2.87
N VAL A 141 15.38 19.73 1.85
CA VAL A 141 15.89 19.05 0.64
C VAL A 141 17.10 18.18 0.99
N ALA A 142 18.10 18.73 1.68
CA ALA A 142 19.29 17.96 2.07
C ALA A 142 18.95 16.74 2.92
N TRP A 143 18.06 16.91 3.92
CA TRP A 143 17.55 15.83 4.74
C TRP A 143 16.83 14.78 3.89
N THR A 144 15.92 15.20 3.01
CA THR A 144 15.16 14.29 2.15
C THR A 144 16.07 13.42 1.29
N ILE A 145 17.06 14.02 0.62
CA ILE A 145 18.00 13.28 -0.24
C ILE A 145 18.93 12.38 0.58
N GLN A 146 19.43 12.86 1.73
CA GLN A 146 20.23 12.05 2.62
C GLN A 146 19.47 10.80 3.08
N GLN A 147 18.23 10.98 3.56
CA GLN A 147 17.40 9.89 4.04
C GLN A 147 16.96 8.94 2.92
N ASP A 148 16.80 9.44 1.69
CA ASP A 148 16.47 8.58 0.55
C ASP A 148 17.61 7.64 0.18
N ARG A 149 18.86 8.14 0.23
CA ARG A 149 20.06 7.37 -0.09
C ARG A 149 20.52 6.48 1.06
N ARG A 150 20.53 7.02 2.27
CA ARG A 150 21.00 6.37 3.51
C ARG A 150 20.03 6.69 4.65
N PRO A 151 18.92 5.95 4.74
CA PRO A 151 17.93 6.17 5.79
C PRO A 151 18.55 5.92 7.16
N THR A 152 18.41 6.89 8.05
CA THR A 152 18.88 6.86 9.44
C THR A 152 17.74 7.10 10.43
N ASP A 153 16.67 7.77 10.00
CA ASP A 153 15.47 7.92 10.81
C ASP A 153 14.47 6.77 10.60
N ARG A 154 13.64 6.53 11.62
CA ARG A 154 12.63 5.45 11.63
C ARG A 154 11.69 5.53 10.41
N VAL A 155 11.16 6.70 10.09
CA VAL A 155 10.16 6.87 9.03
C VAL A 155 10.80 6.68 7.65
N ALA A 156 12.03 7.16 7.46
CA ALA A 156 12.79 6.90 6.24
C ALA A 156 13.11 5.41 6.06
N LEU A 157 13.51 4.71 7.14
CA LEU A 157 13.74 3.27 7.11
C LEU A 157 12.46 2.52 6.73
N GLU A 158 11.33 2.81 7.39
CA GLU A 158 10.04 2.21 7.05
C GLU A 158 9.66 2.44 5.58
N ARG A 159 9.84 3.68 5.08
CA ARG A 159 9.57 4.03 3.68
C ARG A 159 10.44 3.22 2.73
N LYS A 160 11.74 3.06 3.03
CA LYS A 160 12.68 2.28 2.21
C LYS A 160 12.33 0.80 2.20
N ILE A 161 11.99 0.22 3.36
CA ILE A 161 11.54 -1.18 3.47
C ILE A 161 10.30 -1.40 2.60
N ARG A 162 9.25 -0.57 2.76
CA ARG A 162 8.01 -0.67 1.96
C ARG A 162 8.25 -0.49 0.47
N GLN A 163 9.17 0.41 0.09
CA GLN A 163 9.59 0.60 -1.29
C GLN A 163 10.20 -0.67 -1.87
N LYS A 164 11.13 -1.33 -1.15
CA LYS A 164 11.75 -2.60 -1.58
C LYS A 164 10.76 -3.75 -1.66
N ILE A 165 9.83 -3.83 -0.70
CA ILE A 165 8.71 -4.78 -0.73
C ILE A 165 7.84 -4.56 -1.98
N LYS A 166 7.44 -3.31 -2.28
CA LYS A 166 6.64 -2.99 -3.47
C LYS A 166 7.35 -3.35 -4.78
N GLN A 167 8.68 -3.26 -4.80
CA GLN A 167 9.53 -3.69 -5.92
C GLN A 167 9.72 -5.21 -6.01
N ARG A 168 9.15 -5.99 -5.07
CA ARG A 168 9.37 -7.45 -4.91
C ARG A 168 10.85 -7.82 -4.75
N ASN A 169 11.65 -6.90 -4.22
CA ASN A 169 13.08 -7.11 -3.97
C ASN A 169 13.30 -7.29 -2.46
N LEU A 170 12.91 -8.46 -1.94
CA LEU A 170 12.97 -8.78 -0.51
C LEU A 170 14.41 -8.86 0.00
N SER A 171 15.34 -9.40 -0.80
CA SER A 171 16.76 -9.46 -0.41
C SER A 171 17.37 -8.08 -0.18
N ALA A 172 16.99 -7.07 -0.98
CA ALA A 172 17.41 -5.69 -0.73
C ALA A 172 16.65 -5.02 0.42
N ALA A 173 15.50 -5.57 0.85
CA ALA A 173 14.80 -5.09 2.04
C ALA A 173 15.47 -5.60 3.33
N ASP A 174 16.05 -6.80 3.31
CA ASP A 174 16.61 -7.48 4.49
C ASP A 174 17.63 -6.63 5.26
N GLU A 175 18.51 -5.90 4.56
CA GLU A 175 19.48 -5.01 5.21
C GLU A 175 18.77 -3.91 6.02
N PHE A 176 17.79 -3.23 5.41
CA PHE A 176 17.03 -2.18 6.09
C PHE A 176 16.16 -2.75 7.21
N VAL A 177 15.56 -3.93 7.02
CA VAL A 177 14.77 -4.62 8.04
C VAL A 177 15.66 -5.00 9.22
N ALA A 178 16.85 -5.54 9.00
CA ALA A 178 17.79 -5.89 10.07
C ALA A 178 18.20 -4.65 10.88
N LEU A 179 18.55 -3.55 10.21
CA LEU A 179 18.84 -2.27 10.87
C LEU A 179 17.64 -1.80 11.71
N TYR A 180 16.44 -1.84 11.15
CA TYR A 180 15.21 -1.40 11.80
C TYR A 180 14.83 -2.27 13.01
N LEU A 181 14.97 -3.59 12.91
CA LEU A 181 14.62 -4.51 13.99
C LEU A 181 15.64 -4.47 15.14
N ASN A 182 16.90 -4.19 14.85
CA ASN A 182 17.97 -4.09 15.85
C ASN A 182 18.00 -2.74 16.58
N GLU A 183 17.41 -1.68 16.02
CA GLU A 183 17.40 -0.36 16.65
C GLU A 183 16.58 -0.34 17.96
N PRO A 184 17.18 -0.11 19.14
CA PRO A 184 16.47 -0.17 20.41
C PRO A 184 15.41 0.93 20.58
N ALA A 185 15.59 2.09 19.96
CA ALA A 185 14.66 3.22 20.08
C ALA A 185 13.31 2.98 19.37
N ILE A 186 13.24 2.00 18.46
CA ILE A 186 12.04 1.72 17.68
C ILE A 186 11.03 0.91 18.52
N PRO A 187 9.76 1.37 18.64
CA PRO A 187 8.75 0.66 19.41
C PRO A 187 8.49 -0.75 18.92
N VAL A 188 8.22 -1.68 19.84
CA VAL A 188 7.90 -3.08 19.52
C VAL A 188 6.73 -3.17 18.55
N SER A 189 5.68 -2.34 18.72
CA SER A 189 4.53 -2.29 17.80
C SER A 189 4.94 -1.98 16.36
N ALA A 190 5.88 -1.05 16.16
CA ALA A 190 6.37 -0.69 14.84
C ALA A 190 7.25 -1.79 14.23
N LYS A 191 8.01 -2.53 15.06
CA LYS A 191 8.75 -3.73 14.63
C LYS A 191 7.80 -4.85 14.20
N GLN A 192 6.72 -5.08 14.95
CA GLN A 192 5.72 -6.09 14.59
C GLN A 192 4.99 -5.74 13.28
N LEU A 193 4.71 -4.45 13.03
CA LEU A 193 4.16 -4.03 11.74
C LEU A 193 5.11 -4.37 10.58
N VAL A 194 6.42 -4.07 10.69
CA VAL A 194 7.38 -4.42 9.64
C VAL A 194 7.48 -5.95 9.44
N ARG A 195 7.48 -6.73 10.52
CA ARG A 195 7.42 -8.20 10.42
C ARG A 195 6.17 -8.70 9.70
N ALA A 196 5.03 -8.07 9.98
CA ALA A 196 3.78 -8.38 9.31
C ALA A 196 3.82 -8.04 7.81
N GLU A 197 4.41 -6.90 7.43
CA GLU A 197 4.57 -6.48 6.04
C GLU A 197 5.47 -7.45 5.26
N ILE A 198 6.55 -7.94 5.87
CA ILE A 198 7.44 -8.95 5.27
C ILE A 198 6.73 -10.29 5.13
N ALA A 199 6.07 -10.78 6.20
CA ALA A 199 5.32 -12.04 6.14
C ALA A 199 4.21 -11.99 5.07
N TYR A 200 3.54 -10.85 4.90
CA TYR A 200 2.57 -10.65 3.82
C TYR A 200 3.23 -10.74 2.45
N ALA A 201 4.40 -10.11 2.26
CA ALA A 201 5.13 -10.13 1.00
C ALA A 201 5.65 -11.53 0.63
N GLU A 202 5.97 -12.36 1.62
CA GLU A 202 6.33 -13.78 1.46
C GLU A 202 5.12 -14.68 1.19
N GLY A 203 3.90 -14.15 1.34
CA GLY A 203 2.64 -14.88 1.17
C GLY A 203 2.17 -15.63 2.41
N ASN A 204 2.84 -15.46 3.56
CA ASN A 204 2.48 -16.04 4.84
C ASN A 204 1.42 -15.18 5.55
N PHE A 205 0.18 -15.27 5.09
CA PHE A 205 -0.90 -14.38 5.51
C PHE A 205 -1.37 -14.63 6.95
N GLU A 206 -1.27 -15.85 7.45
CA GLU A 206 -1.56 -16.17 8.84
C GLU A 206 -0.57 -15.48 9.79
N LYS A 207 0.75 -15.61 9.52
CA LYS A 207 1.76 -14.87 10.31
C LYS A 207 1.63 -13.36 10.15
N ALA A 208 1.34 -12.88 8.94
CA ALA A 208 1.11 -11.47 8.70
C ALA A 208 -0.05 -10.92 9.56
N ARG A 209 -1.17 -11.66 9.65
CA ARG A 209 -2.29 -11.32 10.53
C ARG A 209 -1.84 -11.24 11.97
N ASP A 210 -1.15 -12.26 12.46
CA ASP A 210 -0.82 -12.38 13.88
C ASP A 210 0.15 -11.27 14.31
N PHE A 211 1.18 -10.99 13.51
CA PHE A 211 2.09 -9.86 13.75
C PHE A 211 1.38 -8.51 13.65
N ALA A 212 0.48 -8.31 12.68
CA ALA A 212 -0.26 -7.06 12.54
C ALA A 212 -1.24 -6.84 13.71
N LEU A 213 -1.87 -7.91 14.22
CA LEU A 213 -2.69 -7.86 15.43
C LEU A 213 -1.87 -7.47 16.65
N ASP A 214 -0.67 -8.04 16.81
CA ASP A 214 0.21 -7.69 17.90
C ASP A 214 0.72 -6.25 17.80
N ALA A 215 0.98 -5.76 16.59
CA ALA A 215 1.28 -4.36 16.33
C ALA A 215 0.13 -3.45 16.80
N MET A 216 -1.12 -3.79 16.44
CA MET A 216 -2.32 -3.04 16.84
C MET A 216 -2.52 -3.06 18.37
N LYS A 217 -2.39 -4.23 19.01
CA LYS A 217 -2.56 -4.38 20.46
C LYS A 217 -1.56 -3.55 21.26
N GLN A 218 -0.35 -3.34 20.74
CA GLN A 218 0.71 -2.64 21.46
C GLN A 218 0.82 -1.16 21.12
N GLY A 219 0.61 -0.80 19.85
CA GLY A 219 0.78 0.57 19.34
C GLY A 219 -0.53 1.34 19.19
N GLY A 220 -1.66 0.66 19.37
CA GLY A 220 -2.96 1.19 19.03
C GLY A 220 -3.21 1.16 17.53
N GLU A 221 -4.28 1.81 17.12
CA GLU A 221 -4.66 1.83 15.73
C GLU A 221 -3.78 2.77 14.90
N SER A 222 -3.35 2.30 13.73
CA SER A 222 -2.63 3.05 12.72
C SER A 222 -3.14 2.66 11.33
N ILE A 223 -3.16 3.62 10.41
CA ILE A 223 -3.56 3.43 9.02
C ILE A 223 -2.80 2.28 8.34
N PHE A 224 -1.50 2.14 8.62
CA PHE A 224 -0.67 1.07 8.06
C PHE A 224 -1.10 -0.31 8.56
N VAL A 225 -1.42 -0.44 9.85
CA VAL A 225 -1.84 -1.72 10.44
C VAL A 225 -3.21 -2.12 9.91
N LEU A 226 -4.15 -1.17 9.82
CA LEU A 226 -5.48 -1.41 9.25
C LEU A 226 -5.40 -1.85 7.79
N ASN A 227 -4.63 -1.14 6.96
CA ASN A 227 -4.45 -1.50 5.56
C ASN A 227 -3.84 -2.90 5.41
N LEU A 228 -2.83 -3.21 6.22
CA LEU A 228 -2.18 -4.52 6.17
C LEU A 228 -3.13 -5.63 6.63
N LEU A 229 -3.86 -5.44 7.73
CA LEU A 229 -4.88 -6.39 8.18
C LEU A 229 -5.97 -6.57 7.13
N GLY A 230 -6.48 -5.48 6.54
CA GLY A 230 -7.47 -5.53 5.47
C GLY A 230 -7.00 -6.38 4.29
N LYS A 231 -5.81 -6.09 3.76
CA LYS A 231 -5.19 -6.86 2.68
C LYS A 231 -4.97 -8.33 3.06
N THR A 232 -4.49 -8.58 4.28
CA THR A 232 -4.25 -9.93 4.79
C THR A 232 -5.55 -10.72 4.90
N MET A 233 -6.61 -10.10 5.43
CA MET A 233 -7.93 -10.74 5.54
C MET A 233 -8.53 -11.04 4.17
N LEU A 234 -8.32 -10.20 3.14
CA LEU A 234 -8.71 -10.53 1.76
C LEU A 234 -8.00 -11.77 1.24
N GLN A 235 -6.69 -11.89 1.48
CA GLN A 235 -5.91 -13.07 1.08
C GLN A 235 -6.34 -14.34 1.80
N LEU A 236 -6.84 -14.20 3.04
CA LEU A 236 -7.44 -15.28 3.84
C LEU A 236 -8.94 -15.46 3.57
N ARG A 237 -9.51 -14.68 2.63
CA ARG A 237 -10.92 -14.75 2.20
C ARG A 237 -11.94 -14.49 3.32
N VAL A 238 -11.53 -13.72 4.33
CA VAL A 238 -12.38 -13.24 5.44
C VAL A 238 -12.89 -11.83 5.12
N MET A 239 -13.87 -11.75 4.23
CA MET A 239 -14.26 -10.50 3.56
C MET A 239 -14.86 -9.45 4.50
N GLU A 240 -15.73 -9.84 5.43
CA GLU A 240 -16.35 -8.91 6.39
C GLU A 240 -15.32 -8.21 7.28
N THR A 241 -14.32 -8.96 7.76
CA THR A 241 -13.23 -8.41 8.58
C THR A 241 -12.32 -7.50 7.76
N ALA A 242 -12.03 -7.88 6.51
CA ALA A 242 -11.29 -7.02 5.58
C ALA A 242 -12.02 -5.68 5.37
N LEU A 243 -13.33 -5.75 5.12
CA LEU A 243 -14.19 -4.59 4.93
C LEU A 243 -14.11 -3.63 6.12
N LYS A 244 -14.25 -4.15 7.35
CA LYS A 244 -14.16 -3.35 8.58
C LYS A 244 -12.80 -2.67 8.74
N CYS A 245 -11.71 -3.35 8.40
CA CYS A 245 -10.36 -2.76 8.41
C CYS A 245 -10.27 -1.56 7.46
N PHE A 246 -10.73 -1.74 6.23
CA PHE A 246 -10.67 -0.69 5.21
C PHE A 246 -11.62 0.47 5.49
N GLU A 247 -12.82 0.23 6.02
CA GLU A 247 -13.74 1.30 6.46
C GLU A 247 -13.08 2.17 7.54
N ARG A 248 -12.40 1.55 8.50
CA ARG A 248 -11.66 2.26 9.56
C ARG A 248 -10.51 3.06 8.97
N ALA A 249 -9.73 2.47 8.06
CA ALA A 249 -8.63 3.17 7.39
C ALA A 249 -9.12 4.33 6.53
N GLN A 250 -10.27 4.18 5.86
CA GLN A 250 -10.89 5.23 5.03
C GLN A 250 -11.33 6.43 5.86
N LYS A 251 -11.79 6.22 7.10
CA LYS A 251 -12.08 7.31 8.03
C LYS A 251 -10.84 8.12 8.41
N LEU A 252 -9.66 7.49 8.43
CA LEU A 252 -8.39 8.16 8.73
C LEU A 252 -7.82 8.90 7.52
N ALA A 253 -8.04 8.39 6.31
CA ALA A 253 -7.56 8.99 5.07
C ALA A 253 -8.63 8.92 3.97
N PRO A 254 -9.58 9.88 3.95
CA PRO A 254 -10.75 9.83 3.06
C PRO A 254 -10.44 10.04 1.57
N ALA A 255 -9.27 10.57 1.22
CA ALA A 255 -8.89 10.91 -0.16
C ALA A 255 -8.13 9.77 -0.88
N ASN A 256 -8.00 8.60 -0.28
CA ASN A 256 -7.29 7.47 -0.89
C ASN A 256 -8.18 6.74 -1.92
N ILE A 257 -7.86 6.91 -3.20
CA ILE A 257 -8.62 6.37 -4.32
C ILE A 257 -8.52 4.84 -4.38
N GLU A 258 -7.30 4.31 -4.28
CA GLU A 258 -7.05 2.86 -4.31
C GLU A 258 -7.84 2.12 -3.21
N ARG A 259 -7.98 2.72 -2.02
CA ARG A 259 -8.80 2.13 -0.96
C ARG A 259 -10.29 2.19 -1.25
N LEU A 260 -10.78 3.27 -1.87
CA LEU A 260 -12.18 3.36 -2.29
C LEU A 260 -12.53 2.31 -3.34
N CYS A 261 -11.64 2.09 -4.32
CA CYS A 261 -11.74 0.98 -5.28
C CYS A 261 -11.81 -0.38 -4.57
N GLN A 262 -10.89 -0.65 -3.64
CA GLN A 262 -10.90 -1.89 -2.85
C GLN A 262 -12.18 -2.04 -2.03
N LEU A 263 -12.68 -0.96 -1.42
CA LEU A 263 -13.96 -0.98 -0.69
C LEU A 263 -15.12 -1.32 -1.61
N ALA A 264 -15.20 -0.71 -2.80
CA ALA A 264 -16.24 -1.00 -3.78
C ALA A 264 -16.23 -2.48 -4.19
N GLU A 265 -15.04 -2.99 -4.55
CA GLU A 265 -14.84 -4.40 -4.93
C GLU A 265 -15.30 -5.35 -3.80
N ILE A 266 -14.99 -5.04 -2.54
CA ILE A 266 -15.40 -5.85 -1.38
C ILE A 266 -16.90 -5.73 -1.12
N TYR A 267 -17.48 -4.53 -1.17
CA TYR A 267 -18.91 -4.30 -0.99
C TYR A 267 -19.73 -5.10 -2.00
N ALA A 268 -19.35 -5.07 -3.28
CA ALA A 268 -19.99 -5.87 -4.31
C ALA A 268 -19.87 -7.38 -4.02
N GLU A 269 -18.72 -7.84 -3.53
CA GLU A 269 -18.50 -9.25 -3.22
C GLU A 269 -19.30 -9.74 -2.00
N VAL A 270 -19.57 -8.86 -1.02
CA VAL A 270 -20.47 -9.17 0.11
C VAL A 270 -21.96 -8.92 -0.21
N GLY A 271 -22.28 -8.45 -1.41
CA GLY A 271 -23.64 -8.23 -1.89
C GLY A 271 -24.26 -6.86 -1.54
N ASP A 272 -23.46 -5.89 -1.07
CA ASP A 272 -23.90 -4.51 -0.83
C ASP A 272 -23.62 -3.62 -2.05
N GLU A 273 -24.46 -3.77 -3.07
CA GLU A 273 -24.33 -3.02 -4.33
C GLU A 273 -24.46 -1.50 -4.13
N SER A 274 -25.29 -1.08 -3.18
CA SER A 274 -25.50 0.35 -2.90
C SER A 274 -24.25 0.99 -2.31
N ALA A 275 -23.60 0.34 -1.33
CA ALA A 275 -22.35 0.83 -0.78
C ALA A 275 -21.19 0.75 -1.78
N SER A 276 -21.19 -0.27 -2.65
CA SER A 276 -20.25 -0.40 -3.76
C SER A 276 -20.32 0.80 -4.70
N GLU A 277 -21.51 1.12 -5.22
CA GLU A 277 -21.68 2.25 -6.14
C GLU A 277 -21.38 3.59 -5.46
N ALA A 278 -21.77 3.76 -4.19
CA ALA A 278 -21.44 4.95 -3.43
C ALA A 278 -19.92 5.13 -3.20
N ALA A 279 -19.15 4.04 -3.16
CA ALA A 279 -17.70 4.11 -3.10
C ALA A 279 -17.08 4.47 -4.46
N LEU A 280 -17.59 3.91 -5.56
CA LEU A 280 -17.15 4.24 -6.93
C LEU A 280 -17.47 5.69 -7.30
N GLN A 281 -18.65 6.19 -6.94
CA GLN A 281 -19.01 7.59 -7.17
C GLN A 281 -18.02 8.54 -6.48
N LYS A 282 -17.53 8.19 -5.28
CA LYS A 282 -16.49 8.98 -4.62
C LYS A 282 -15.15 8.93 -5.35
N VAL A 283 -14.84 7.82 -6.02
CA VAL A 283 -13.65 7.74 -6.88
C VAL A 283 -13.82 8.70 -8.04
N ASP A 284 -14.95 8.68 -8.75
CA ASP A 284 -15.21 9.59 -9.87
C ASP A 284 -15.13 11.07 -9.45
N ASP A 285 -15.66 11.40 -8.27
CA ASP A 285 -15.63 12.75 -7.70
C ASP A 285 -14.18 13.20 -7.37
N LEU A 286 -13.33 12.27 -6.93
CA LEU A 286 -11.94 12.54 -6.54
C LEU A 286 -10.97 12.51 -7.73
N ASP A 287 -11.24 11.67 -8.73
CA ASP A 287 -10.36 11.32 -9.85
C ASP A 287 -11.09 11.53 -11.18
N VAL A 288 -11.56 12.76 -11.41
CA VAL A 288 -12.31 13.10 -12.63
C VAL A 288 -11.47 12.77 -13.88
N GLY A 289 -12.02 11.90 -14.73
CA GLY A 289 -11.37 11.42 -15.95
C GLY A 289 -10.22 10.44 -15.72
N GLY A 290 -10.11 9.83 -14.53
CA GLY A 290 -9.22 8.70 -14.28
C GLY A 290 -9.90 7.36 -14.52
N GLU A 291 -9.13 6.33 -14.86
CA GLU A 291 -9.66 5.00 -15.22
C GLU A 291 -9.95 4.10 -13.99
N LYS A 292 -9.58 4.52 -12.78
CA LYS A 292 -9.62 3.66 -11.58
C LYS A 292 -11.02 3.15 -11.21
N ALA A 293 -12.03 4.00 -11.37
CA ALA A 293 -13.41 3.60 -11.12
C ALA A 293 -13.87 2.59 -12.17
N ASP A 294 -13.53 2.80 -13.44
CA ASP A 294 -13.90 1.92 -14.54
C ASP A 294 -13.17 0.57 -14.47
N GLU A 295 -11.88 0.55 -14.12
CA GLU A 295 -11.15 -0.69 -13.77
C GLU A 295 -11.89 -1.47 -12.67
N SER A 296 -12.37 -0.78 -11.64
CA SER A 296 -13.08 -1.39 -10.51
C SER A 296 -14.45 -1.92 -10.93
N ARG A 297 -15.20 -1.16 -11.74
CA ARG A 297 -16.48 -1.60 -12.34
C ARG A 297 -16.29 -2.85 -13.19
N ALA A 298 -15.26 -2.89 -14.04
CA ALA A 298 -14.95 -4.07 -14.83
C ALA A 298 -14.65 -5.27 -13.93
N LYS A 299 -13.84 -5.10 -12.87
CA LYS A 299 -13.56 -6.21 -11.93
C LYS A 299 -14.82 -6.72 -11.24
N ILE A 300 -15.72 -5.81 -10.84
CA ILE A 300 -17.00 -6.16 -10.21
C ILE A 300 -17.90 -6.90 -11.19
N ALA A 301 -18.06 -6.39 -12.42
CA ALA A 301 -18.86 -7.01 -13.47
C ALA A 301 -18.39 -8.44 -13.78
N ILE A 302 -17.07 -8.65 -13.95
CA ILE A 302 -16.50 -10.00 -14.12
C ILE A 302 -16.84 -10.88 -12.91
N THR A 303 -16.71 -10.35 -11.70
CA THR A 303 -16.99 -11.10 -10.47
C THR A 303 -18.46 -11.49 -10.34
N GLN A 304 -19.39 -10.65 -10.81
CA GLN A 304 -20.83 -10.93 -10.82
C GLN A 304 -21.24 -11.83 -11.99
N GLY A 305 -20.38 -11.99 -13.00
CA GLY A 305 -20.66 -12.75 -14.22
C GLY A 305 -21.37 -11.94 -15.31
N ASP A 306 -21.35 -10.60 -15.21
CA ASP A 306 -21.80 -9.72 -16.29
C ASP A 306 -20.66 -9.50 -17.29
N SER A 307 -20.42 -10.53 -18.11
CA SER A 307 -19.34 -10.51 -19.10
C SER A 307 -19.54 -9.44 -20.18
N THR A 308 -20.78 -9.06 -20.46
CA THR A 308 -21.11 -8.05 -21.49
C THR A 308 -20.65 -6.67 -21.05
N SER A 309 -21.06 -6.23 -19.85
CA SER A 309 -20.64 -4.93 -19.31
C SER A 309 -19.13 -4.90 -19.06
N ALA A 310 -18.57 -5.99 -18.51
CA ALA A 310 -17.13 -6.10 -18.29
C ALA A 310 -16.33 -5.92 -19.59
N LYS A 311 -16.72 -6.61 -20.67
CA LYS A 311 -16.08 -6.49 -21.98
C LYS A 311 -16.18 -5.07 -22.53
N SER A 312 -17.37 -4.48 -22.48
CA SER A 312 -17.60 -3.11 -22.96
C SER A 312 -16.76 -2.07 -22.22
N ILE A 313 -16.60 -2.19 -20.89
CA ILE A 313 -15.75 -1.27 -20.12
C ILE A 313 -14.28 -1.47 -20.51
N MET A 314 -13.82 -2.71 -20.54
CA MET A 314 -12.42 -3.05 -20.84
C MET A 314 -11.97 -2.65 -22.25
N GLU A 315 -12.88 -2.56 -23.23
CA GLU A 315 -12.57 -2.07 -24.58
C GLU A 315 -12.14 -0.59 -24.62
N HIS A 316 -12.50 0.20 -23.61
CA HIS A 316 -12.20 1.63 -23.54
C HIS A 316 -11.04 1.98 -22.61
N LEU A 317 -10.45 1.00 -21.91
CA LEU A 317 -9.33 1.21 -21.01
C LEU A 317 -8.00 1.21 -21.78
N GLU A 318 -7.05 2.03 -21.35
CA GLU A 318 -5.68 2.01 -21.89
C GLU A 318 -4.99 0.66 -21.67
N SER A 319 -5.28 -0.01 -20.55
CA SER A 319 -4.74 -1.33 -20.22
C SER A 319 -5.69 -2.15 -19.37
N ILE A 320 -5.74 -3.45 -19.64
CA ILE A 320 -6.51 -4.44 -18.85
C ILE A 320 -5.62 -5.30 -17.93
N ASP A 321 -4.30 -5.08 -17.94
CA ASP A 321 -3.33 -5.91 -17.21
C ASP A 321 -3.60 -5.92 -15.70
N SER A 322 -3.98 -4.77 -15.14
CA SER A 322 -4.30 -4.61 -13.72
C SER A 322 -5.50 -5.48 -13.32
N ILE A 323 -6.54 -5.52 -14.16
CA ILE A 323 -7.76 -6.31 -13.98
C ILE A 323 -7.42 -7.80 -14.02
N ILE A 324 -6.64 -8.24 -15.02
CA ILE A 324 -6.27 -9.64 -15.19
C ILE A 324 -5.37 -10.12 -14.03
N ALA A 325 -4.42 -9.29 -13.61
CA ALA A 325 -3.60 -9.58 -12.43
C ALA A 325 -4.46 -9.71 -11.17
N TYR A 326 -5.46 -8.84 -10.99
CA TYR A 326 -6.42 -8.92 -9.90
C TYR A 326 -7.21 -10.24 -9.93
N MET A 327 -7.78 -10.61 -11.08
CA MET A 327 -8.55 -11.86 -11.24
C MET A 327 -7.73 -13.10 -10.94
N ASN A 328 -6.50 -13.14 -11.43
CA ASN A 328 -5.58 -14.23 -11.16
C ASN A 328 -5.23 -14.33 -9.67
N ASN A 329 -4.91 -13.21 -9.01
CA ASN A 329 -4.60 -13.20 -7.59
C ASN A 329 -5.80 -13.64 -6.74
N ARG A 330 -7.02 -13.22 -7.10
CA ARG A 330 -8.26 -13.61 -6.43
C ARG A 330 -8.53 -15.11 -6.58
N ALA A 331 -8.43 -15.66 -7.79
CA ALA A 331 -8.61 -17.09 -8.02
C ALA A 331 -7.56 -17.95 -7.27
N ILE A 332 -6.31 -17.49 -7.21
CA ILE A 332 -5.26 -18.14 -6.41
C ILE A 332 -5.58 -18.10 -4.91
N ALA A 333 -6.04 -16.95 -4.39
CA ALA A 333 -6.43 -16.83 -2.98
C ALA A 333 -7.60 -17.77 -2.63
N MET A 334 -8.60 -17.88 -3.52
CA MET A 334 -9.70 -18.83 -3.38
C MET A 334 -9.21 -20.27 -3.32
N ALA A 335 -8.38 -20.69 -4.28
CA ALA A 335 -7.83 -22.03 -4.31
C ALA A 335 -7.01 -22.37 -3.05
N ARG A 336 -6.23 -21.41 -2.54
CA ARG A 336 -5.47 -21.57 -1.27
C ARG A 336 -6.36 -21.76 -0.06
N CYS A 337 -7.54 -21.15 -0.06
CA CYS A 337 -8.53 -21.29 0.99
C CYS A 337 -9.49 -22.48 0.75
N GLY A 338 -9.19 -23.37 -0.19
CA GLY A 338 -10.00 -24.56 -0.50
C GLY A 338 -11.23 -24.29 -1.37
N MET A 339 -11.48 -23.05 -1.78
CA MET A 339 -12.56 -22.65 -2.69
C MET A 339 -12.12 -22.81 -4.15
N VAL A 340 -11.77 -24.05 -4.52
CA VAL A 340 -11.18 -24.35 -5.84
C VAL A 340 -12.21 -24.14 -6.95
N ALA A 341 -13.46 -24.54 -6.73
CA ALA A 341 -14.54 -24.40 -7.70
C ALA A 341 -14.84 -22.93 -8.03
N GLU A 342 -14.86 -22.06 -7.02
CA GLU A 342 -15.04 -20.61 -7.15
C GLU A 342 -13.88 -19.98 -7.91
N GLY A 343 -12.64 -20.42 -7.65
CA GLY A 343 -11.46 -19.98 -8.40
C GLY A 343 -11.52 -20.36 -9.88
N ILE A 344 -11.97 -21.58 -10.19
CA ILE A 344 -12.20 -22.04 -11.57
C ILE A 344 -13.30 -21.21 -12.24
N LEU A 345 -14.42 -20.98 -11.56
CA LEU A 345 -15.52 -20.14 -12.06
C LEU A 345 -15.02 -18.72 -12.37
N GLN A 346 -14.16 -18.18 -11.52
CA GLN A 346 -13.60 -16.85 -11.73
C GLN A 346 -12.77 -16.76 -13.02
N TYR A 347 -11.93 -17.76 -13.28
CA TYR A 347 -11.18 -17.81 -14.53
C TYR A 347 -12.09 -17.90 -15.76
N LYS A 348 -13.17 -18.69 -15.69
CA LYS A 348 -14.15 -18.78 -16.79
C LYS A 348 -14.80 -17.43 -17.08
N ARG A 349 -15.34 -16.76 -16.05
CA ARG A 349 -15.94 -15.43 -16.16
C ARG A 349 -14.95 -14.41 -16.72
N THR A 350 -13.68 -14.50 -16.30
CA THR A 350 -12.61 -13.63 -16.83
C THR A 350 -12.43 -13.86 -18.33
N ILE A 351 -12.31 -15.12 -18.79
CA ILE A 351 -12.15 -15.47 -20.21
C ILE A 351 -13.32 -14.94 -21.04
N GLU A 352 -14.56 -15.14 -20.57
CA GLU A 352 -15.77 -14.67 -21.24
C GLU A 352 -15.87 -13.15 -21.36
N SER A 353 -15.17 -12.42 -20.47
CA SER A 353 -15.20 -10.96 -20.43
C SER A 353 -14.06 -10.30 -21.21
N ILE A 354 -12.99 -11.03 -21.55
CA ILE A 354 -11.84 -10.45 -22.25
C ILE A 354 -12.27 -9.95 -23.64
N PRO A 355 -11.95 -8.70 -24.02
CA PRO A 355 -12.22 -8.20 -25.36
C PRO A 355 -11.51 -8.99 -26.47
N ASP A 356 -12.13 -9.10 -27.65
CA ASP A 356 -11.66 -10.00 -28.72
C ASP A 356 -10.31 -9.57 -29.33
N ASN A 357 -9.93 -8.29 -29.16
CA ASN A 357 -8.66 -7.74 -29.59
C ASN A 357 -7.48 -8.09 -28.65
N HIS A 358 -7.70 -8.89 -27.58
CA HIS A 358 -6.67 -9.32 -26.62
C HIS A 358 -6.48 -10.85 -26.55
N PRO A 359 -6.18 -11.54 -27.69
CA PRO A 359 -5.97 -12.99 -27.71
C PRO A 359 -4.79 -13.44 -26.84
N GLU A 360 -3.77 -12.60 -26.64
CA GLU A 360 -2.64 -12.85 -25.76
C GLU A 360 -3.05 -13.00 -24.30
N VAL A 361 -3.94 -12.13 -23.83
CA VAL A 361 -4.46 -12.16 -22.46
C VAL A 361 -5.36 -13.38 -22.28
N CYS A 362 -6.25 -13.65 -23.23
CA CYS A 362 -7.11 -14.83 -23.23
C CYS A 362 -6.27 -16.12 -23.15
N SER A 363 -5.20 -16.22 -23.94
CA SER A 363 -4.26 -17.35 -23.91
C SER A 363 -3.57 -17.51 -22.55
N ILE A 364 -3.21 -16.43 -21.86
CA ILE A 364 -2.62 -16.48 -20.51
C ILE A 364 -3.64 -16.98 -19.48
N VAL A 365 -4.87 -16.45 -19.51
CA VAL A 365 -5.91 -16.82 -18.54
C VAL A 365 -6.38 -18.26 -18.76
N ASN A 366 -6.52 -18.71 -20.01
CA ASN A 366 -6.87 -20.10 -20.34
C ASN A 366 -5.79 -21.09 -19.89
N TYR A 367 -4.50 -20.72 -20.02
CA TYR A 367 -3.41 -21.50 -19.44
C TYR A 367 -3.49 -21.60 -17.90
N ASN A 368 -3.81 -20.50 -17.22
CA ASN A 368 -3.99 -20.50 -15.76
C ASN A 368 -5.21 -21.32 -15.32
N LEU A 369 -6.30 -21.28 -16.09
CA LEU A 369 -7.46 -22.16 -15.88
C LEU A 369 -7.08 -23.64 -16.00
N ALA A 370 -6.27 -24.01 -17.00
CA ALA A 370 -5.74 -25.38 -17.09
C ALA A 370 -4.95 -25.78 -15.85
N LEU A 371 -4.10 -24.89 -15.32
CA LEU A 371 -3.38 -25.15 -14.06
C LEU A 371 -4.32 -25.28 -12.85
N ALA A 372 -5.44 -24.57 -12.83
CA ALA A 372 -6.46 -24.71 -11.79
C ALA A 372 -7.15 -26.09 -11.89
N TYR A 373 -7.57 -26.51 -13.09
CA TYR A 373 -8.14 -27.83 -13.32
C TYR A 373 -7.19 -28.98 -12.95
N LEU A 374 -5.89 -28.86 -13.25
CA LEU A 374 -4.92 -29.88 -12.85
C LEU A 374 -4.80 -30.01 -11.33
N ARG A 375 -4.89 -28.90 -10.59
CA ARG A 375 -4.91 -28.93 -9.12
C ARG A 375 -6.18 -29.55 -8.57
N ASP A 376 -7.29 -29.38 -9.28
CA ASP A 376 -8.58 -30.02 -9.00
C ASP A 376 -8.69 -31.45 -9.56
N GLN A 377 -7.60 -32.00 -10.11
CA GLN A 377 -7.53 -33.34 -10.72
C GLN A 377 -8.44 -33.54 -11.95
N GLN A 378 -8.97 -32.46 -12.54
CA GLN A 378 -9.80 -32.47 -13.75
C GLN A 378 -8.92 -32.44 -15.02
N THR A 379 -8.15 -33.49 -15.24
CA THR A 379 -7.11 -33.55 -16.30
C THR A 379 -7.67 -33.38 -17.71
N ASP A 380 -8.86 -33.90 -17.99
CA ASP A 380 -9.48 -33.78 -19.32
C ASP A 380 -9.85 -32.34 -19.66
N LEU A 381 -10.45 -31.61 -18.71
CA LEU A 381 -10.77 -30.19 -18.87
C LEU A 381 -9.51 -29.34 -18.97
N ALA A 382 -8.44 -29.69 -18.23
CA ALA A 382 -7.15 -29.04 -18.40
C ALA A 382 -6.58 -29.22 -19.83
N LYS A 383 -6.69 -30.42 -20.40
CA LYS A 383 -6.27 -30.68 -21.79
C LYS A 383 -7.13 -29.93 -22.80
N GLU A 384 -8.42 -29.76 -22.54
CA GLU A 384 -9.32 -28.96 -23.39
C GLU A 384 -8.85 -27.50 -23.46
N CYS A 385 -8.64 -26.87 -22.30
CA CYS A 385 -8.06 -25.53 -22.20
C CYS A 385 -6.74 -25.40 -22.97
N LEU A 386 -5.80 -26.34 -22.76
CA LEU A 386 -4.48 -26.30 -23.41
C LEU A 386 -4.52 -26.55 -24.92
N LYS A 387 -5.60 -27.15 -25.45
CA LYS A 387 -5.79 -27.38 -26.89
C LYS A 387 -6.52 -26.24 -27.58
N ASP A 388 -6.93 -25.22 -26.83
CA ASP A 388 -7.64 -24.06 -27.37
C ASP A 388 -6.85 -23.41 -28.53
N PRO A 389 -7.50 -23.11 -29.68
CA PRO A 389 -6.86 -22.47 -30.82
C PRO A 389 -6.15 -21.15 -30.50
N VAL A 390 -6.58 -20.41 -29.46
CA VAL A 390 -5.98 -19.14 -29.05
C VAL A 390 -4.48 -19.27 -28.76
N HIS A 391 -4.05 -20.42 -28.23
CA HIS A 391 -2.64 -20.66 -27.92
C HIS A 391 -1.75 -20.72 -29.17
N LYS A 392 -2.29 -21.12 -30.32
CA LYS A 392 -1.55 -21.20 -31.59
C LYS A 392 -1.26 -19.82 -32.20
N GLN A 393 -1.98 -18.80 -31.76
CA GLN A 393 -1.80 -17.43 -32.23
C GLN A 393 -0.66 -16.71 -31.48
N ILE A 394 -0.24 -17.23 -30.32
CA ILE A 394 0.65 -16.53 -29.39
C ILE A 394 1.94 -17.33 -29.18
N ASP A 395 3.01 -16.94 -29.88
CA ASP A 395 4.30 -17.66 -29.89
C ASP A 395 4.89 -17.91 -28.50
N ARG A 396 4.82 -16.91 -27.61
CA ARG A 396 5.33 -17.00 -26.23
C ARG A 396 4.63 -18.08 -25.40
N MET A 397 3.38 -18.41 -25.73
CA MET A 397 2.57 -19.38 -25.00
C MET A 397 2.69 -20.79 -25.58
N LYS A 398 2.93 -20.95 -26.89
CA LYS A 398 3.06 -22.26 -27.56
C LYS A 398 3.99 -23.21 -26.81
N ASP A 399 5.18 -22.75 -26.47
CA ASP A 399 6.17 -23.59 -25.78
C ASP A 399 5.73 -23.99 -24.38
N LYS A 400 5.12 -23.07 -23.62
CA LYS A 400 4.63 -23.34 -22.26
C LYS A 400 3.49 -24.35 -22.26
N VAL A 401 2.56 -24.17 -23.19
CA VAL A 401 1.39 -25.05 -23.39
C VAL A 401 1.85 -26.44 -23.82
N ASN A 402 2.72 -26.53 -24.83
CA ASN A 402 3.25 -27.80 -25.32
C ASN A 402 4.03 -28.55 -24.22
N LYS A 403 4.90 -27.86 -23.47
CA LYS A 403 5.63 -28.48 -22.35
C LYS A 403 4.67 -29.04 -21.29
N LEU A 404 3.59 -28.33 -20.97
CA LEU A 404 2.62 -28.80 -20.00
C LEU A 404 1.81 -29.99 -20.54
N LEU A 405 1.35 -29.94 -21.79
CA LEU A 405 0.67 -31.06 -22.46
C LEU A 405 1.54 -32.32 -22.50
N VAL A 406 2.82 -32.20 -22.86
CA VAL A 406 3.75 -33.34 -22.86
C VAL A 406 3.89 -33.94 -21.46
N ARG A 407 3.97 -33.11 -20.41
CA ARG A 407 4.02 -33.59 -19.02
C ARG A 407 2.76 -34.35 -18.61
N ILE A 408 1.58 -33.86 -18.99
CA ILE A 408 0.30 -34.52 -18.74
C ILE A 408 0.27 -35.89 -19.44
N LEU A 409 0.53 -35.92 -20.75
CA LEU A 409 0.51 -37.15 -21.54
C LEU A 409 1.54 -38.18 -21.07
N THR A 410 2.71 -37.72 -20.61
CA THR A 410 3.74 -38.59 -20.05
C THR A 410 3.27 -39.24 -18.74
N ALA A 411 2.60 -38.49 -17.85
CA ALA A 411 2.03 -39.04 -16.63
C ALA A 411 0.93 -40.06 -16.96
N GLU A 412 0.02 -39.74 -17.87
CA GLU A 412 -1.06 -40.63 -18.31
C GLU A 412 -0.52 -41.93 -18.93
N SER A 413 0.57 -41.87 -19.71
CA SER A 413 1.21 -43.05 -20.30
C SER A 413 1.76 -44.03 -19.26
N LYS A 414 2.01 -43.56 -18.03
CA LYS A 414 2.44 -44.35 -16.88
C LYS A 414 1.28 -44.80 -16.00
N GLY A 415 0.04 -44.43 -16.33
CA GLY A 415 -1.14 -44.66 -15.50
C GLY A 415 -1.20 -43.75 -14.27
N GLU A 416 -0.49 -42.62 -14.27
CA GLU A 416 -0.41 -41.67 -13.17
C GLU A 416 -1.10 -40.34 -13.51
N LEU A 417 -1.55 -39.60 -12.50
CA LEU A 417 -2.00 -38.21 -12.64
C LEU A 417 -0.84 -37.24 -12.44
N LEU A 418 -0.79 -36.16 -13.23
CA LEU A 418 0.21 -35.12 -13.06
C LEU A 418 -0.02 -34.39 -11.73
N GLN A 419 0.87 -34.63 -10.76
CA GLN A 419 0.83 -33.94 -9.48
C GLN A 419 1.33 -32.50 -9.61
N MET A 420 0.49 -31.54 -9.20
CA MET A 420 0.84 -30.13 -9.13
C MET A 420 1.31 -29.78 -7.72
N SER A 421 2.36 -28.97 -7.60
CA SER A 421 2.74 -28.42 -6.31
C SER A 421 1.55 -27.68 -5.68
N PRO A 422 1.30 -27.85 -4.36
CA PRO A 422 0.30 -27.05 -3.67
C PRO A 422 0.61 -25.56 -3.87
N LEU A 423 -0.42 -24.72 -3.88
CA LEU A 423 -0.26 -23.27 -3.82
C LEU A 423 0.20 -22.86 -2.42
N GLN A 424 1.41 -23.25 -2.02
CA GLN A 424 2.04 -22.80 -0.79
C GLN A 424 2.64 -21.41 -1.01
N ALA A 425 2.56 -20.58 0.03
CA ALA A 425 3.48 -19.45 0.17
C ALA A 425 4.90 -20.00 0.08
N GLN A 426 5.79 -19.38 -0.69
CA GLN A 426 7.19 -19.79 -0.68
C GLN A 426 7.74 -19.56 0.73
N ILE A 427 7.89 -20.64 1.50
CA ILE A 427 8.55 -20.61 2.80
C ILE A 427 10.05 -20.55 2.51
N ASN A 428 10.56 -19.35 2.25
CA ASN A 428 11.97 -19.07 2.45
C ASN A 428 12.09 -18.53 3.88
N LEU A 429 12.31 -19.45 4.84
CA LEU A 429 12.63 -19.08 6.21
C LEU A 429 13.94 -18.29 6.21
N VAL A 430 13.87 -16.99 6.45
CA VAL A 430 14.99 -16.27 7.06
C VAL A 430 14.97 -16.61 8.56
N GLU A 431 15.37 -17.84 8.89
CA GLU A 431 15.48 -18.31 10.28
C GLU A 431 16.68 -17.70 11.04
N ASN A 432 17.56 -16.95 10.36
CA ASN A 432 18.86 -16.54 10.91
C ASN A 432 19.00 -15.06 11.30
N LEU A 433 17.89 -14.31 11.49
CA LEU A 433 17.95 -12.91 11.95
C LEU A 433 17.29 -12.64 13.31
N VAL A 434 17.02 -13.69 14.10
CA VAL A 434 16.46 -13.53 15.45
C VAL A 434 17.59 -13.71 16.49
N PRO A 435 18.08 -12.66 17.16
CA PRO A 435 18.73 -12.83 18.44
C PRO A 435 17.66 -13.17 19.48
N ASP A 436 17.92 -14.22 20.26
CA ASP A 436 17.14 -14.71 21.41
C ASP A 436 16.30 -13.62 22.10
N SER A 437 15.03 -13.53 21.74
CA SER A 437 14.01 -12.95 22.61
C SER A 437 13.02 -14.05 22.90
N LYS A 438 13.00 -14.53 24.16
CA LYS A 438 12.08 -15.54 24.69
C LYS A 438 10.72 -15.43 24.00
N GLU A 439 10.43 -16.38 23.12
CA GLU A 439 9.11 -16.52 22.50
C GLU A 439 8.09 -16.68 23.64
N LEU A 440 7.14 -15.74 23.70
CA LEU A 440 5.91 -15.97 24.44
C LEU A 440 5.13 -17.06 23.69
N PRO A 441 4.48 -18.01 24.39
CA PRO A 441 3.82 -19.12 23.74
C PRO A 441 2.76 -18.58 22.79
N VAL A 442 2.96 -18.83 21.50
CA VAL A 442 1.95 -18.65 20.47
C VAL A 442 1.08 -19.90 20.55
N ASP A 443 -0.14 -19.77 21.08
CA ASP A 443 -1.13 -20.84 21.03
C ASP A 443 -1.40 -21.20 19.57
N SER A 444 -0.78 -22.28 19.10
CA SER A 444 -0.68 -22.66 17.69
C SER A 444 -1.96 -23.28 17.10
N HIS A 445 -3.12 -23.02 17.69
CA HIS A 445 -4.41 -23.56 17.24
C HIS A 445 -5.57 -22.58 17.48
N THR A 446 -5.53 -21.40 16.87
CA THR A 446 -6.74 -20.60 16.71
C THR A 446 -7.45 -20.99 15.42
N ASN A 447 -8.61 -21.64 15.52
CA ASN A 447 -9.55 -21.81 14.40
C ASN A 447 -9.73 -20.48 13.65
N GLY A 448 -9.83 -20.49 12.32
CA GLY A 448 -9.93 -19.27 11.49
C GLY A 448 -11.03 -18.29 11.93
N ALA A 449 -12.15 -18.80 12.44
CA ALA A 449 -13.22 -17.99 13.03
C ALA A 449 -12.79 -17.25 14.31
N ASN A 450 -12.02 -17.89 15.19
CA ASN A 450 -11.50 -17.26 16.40
C ASN A 450 -10.46 -16.18 16.07
N ALA A 451 -9.63 -16.41 15.04
CA ALA A 451 -8.65 -15.43 14.59
C ALA A 451 -9.32 -14.21 13.95
N SER A 452 -10.37 -14.40 13.14
CA SER A 452 -11.18 -13.30 12.60
C SER A 452 -11.81 -12.46 13.71
N ASN A 453 -12.43 -13.12 14.70
CA ASN A 453 -13.05 -12.43 15.83
C ASN A 453 -12.02 -11.61 16.63
N ALA A 454 -10.79 -12.10 16.78
CA ALA A 454 -9.72 -11.35 17.43
C ALA A 454 -9.35 -10.06 16.67
N VAL A 455 -9.39 -10.08 15.34
CA VAL A 455 -9.18 -8.88 14.51
C VAL A 455 -10.33 -7.89 14.70
N LEU A 456 -11.58 -8.35 14.63
CA LEU A 456 -12.76 -7.51 14.83
C LEU A 456 -12.76 -6.86 16.22
N MET A 457 -12.53 -7.64 17.26
CA MET A 457 -12.40 -7.13 18.64
C MET A 457 -11.30 -6.07 18.75
N ALA A 458 -10.15 -6.27 18.09
CA ALA A 458 -9.06 -5.30 18.11
C ALA A 458 -9.43 -3.97 17.43
N ILE A 459 -10.21 -4.01 16.35
CA ILE A 459 -10.67 -2.84 15.59
C ILE A 459 -11.76 -2.07 16.37
N GLU A 460 -12.63 -2.80 17.06
CA GLU A 460 -13.74 -2.22 17.84
C GLU A 460 -13.28 -1.54 19.14
N ASN A 461 -12.10 -1.90 19.64
CA ASN A 461 -11.53 -1.29 20.85
C ASN A 461 -11.33 0.22 20.68
N ARG A 462 -11.88 0.98 21.63
CA ARG A 462 -11.74 2.45 21.66
C ARG A 462 -10.39 2.84 22.25
N PRO A 463 -9.91 4.08 22.02
CA PRO A 463 -8.69 4.58 22.66
C PRO A 463 -8.69 4.44 24.19
N GLY A 464 -9.87 4.56 24.83
CA GLY A 464 -10.04 4.33 26.26
C GLY A 464 -9.79 2.87 26.67
N ASP A 465 -10.31 1.91 25.89
CA ASP A 465 -10.14 0.48 26.12
C ASP A 465 -8.67 0.06 25.95
N HIS A 466 -8.01 0.63 24.93
CA HIS A 466 -6.57 0.46 24.72
C HIS A 466 -5.75 1.03 25.89
N GLY A 467 -6.12 2.20 26.42
CA GLY A 467 -5.49 2.77 27.60
C GLY A 467 -5.60 1.84 28.83
N VAL A 468 -6.77 1.24 29.06
CA VAL A 468 -6.98 0.25 30.14
C VAL A 468 -6.13 -0.99 29.91
N TYR A 469 -6.05 -1.49 28.67
CA TYR A 469 -5.22 -2.63 28.33
C TYR A 469 -3.72 -2.36 28.58
N LEU A 470 -3.22 -1.19 28.19
CA LEU A 470 -1.84 -0.78 28.45
C LEU A 470 -1.56 -0.66 29.95
N LEU A 471 -2.50 -0.12 30.73
CA LEU A 471 -2.42 -0.08 32.20
C LEU A 471 -2.35 -1.49 32.80
N TYR A 472 -3.19 -2.42 32.32
CA TYR A 472 -3.18 -3.81 32.77
C TYR A 472 -1.86 -4.52 32.44
N ARG A 473 -1.28 -4.26 31.26
CA ARG A 473 0.01 -4.85 30.82
C ARG A 473 1.25 -4.18 31.39
N CYS A 474 1.12 -3.03 32.05
CA CYS A 474 2.26 -2.34 32.64
C CYS A 474 2.89 -3.20 33.75
N SER A 475 4.15 -3.57 33.56
CA SER A 475 4.94 -4.37 34.51
C SER A 475 5.31 -3.59 35.77
N ILE A 476 5.26 -2.25 35.71
CA ILE A 476 5.51 -1.36 36.84
C ILE A 476 4.18 -1.04 37.51
N LYS A 477 3.83 -1.82 38.53
CA LYS A 477 2.78 -1.45 39.48
C LYS A 477 3.32 -0.34 40.37
N THR A 478 3.11 0.91 40.00
CA THR A 478 3.35 2.02 40.93
C THR A 478 2.38 1.91 42.12
N SER A 479 2.78 2.38 43.30
CA SER A 479 1.91 2.45 44.48
C SER A 479 0.63 3.24 44.18
N GLU A 480 0.77 4.35 43.44
CA GLU A 480 -0.33 5.18 42.93
C GLU A 480 -1.26 4.41 42.00
N GLY A 481 -0.72 3.72 40.98
CA GLY A 481 -1.53 2.96 40.02
C GLY A 481 -2.31 1.83 40.68
N SER A 482 -1.70 1.16 41.66
CA SER A 482 -2.36 0.09 42.43
C SER A 482 -3.47 0.64 43.35
N LYS A 483 -3.26 1.82 43.98
CA LYS A 483 -4.29 2.51 44.75
C LYS A 483 -5.46 2.99 43.87
N MET A 484 -5.18 3.49 42.67
CA MET A 484 -6.23 3.93 41.73
C MET A 484 -7.09 2.76 41.23
N LEU A 485 -6.48 1.61 40.93
CA LEU A 485 -7.20 0.42 40.47
C LEU A 485 -7.95 -0.31 41.60
N ALA A 486 -7.51 -0.16 42.86
CA ALA A 486 -8.21 -0.68 44.03
C ALA A 486 -9.40 0.19 44.49
N GLY A 487 -9.49 1.43 43.99
CA GLY A 487 -10.62 2.31 44.24
C GLY A 487 -11.83 1.87 43.44
N ASN A 488 -13.00 1.74 44.07
CA ASN A 488 -14.26 1.57 43.36
C ASN A 488 -14.43 2.74 42.37
N VAL A 489 -14.44 2.45 41.06
CA VAL A 489 -14.69 3.44 40.02
C VAL A 489 -16.10 3.97 40.23
N GLN A 490 -16.24 5.14 40.88
CA GLN A 490 -17.51 5.86 40.94
C GLN A 490 -17.77 6.46 39.56
N PHE A 491 -18.34 5.67 38.66
CA PHE A 491 -18.91 6.21 37.43
C PHE A 491 -20.15 7.03 37.82
N ARG A 492 -19.98 8.34 38.00
CA ARG A 492 -21.12 9.26 37.99
C ARG A 492 -21.51 9.45 36.53
N PRO A 493 -22.69 9.01 36.10
CA PRO A 493 -23.16 9.30 34.74
C PRO A 493 -23.09 10.81 34.55
N ARG A 494 -22.41 11.26 33.48
CA ARG A 494 -22.52 12.67 33.09
C ARG A 494 -24.00 12.91 32.79
N LEU A 495 -24.63 13.82 33.52
CA LEU A 495 -25.95 14.33 33.17
C LEU A 495 -25.91 14.76 31.69
N LEU A 496 -26.94 14.41 30.94
CA LEU A 496 -27.14 14.79 29.54
C LEU A 496 -26.71 16.25 29.35
N ILE A 497 -25.73 16.48 28.49
CA ILE A 497 -25.38 17.84 28.08
C ILE A 497 -26.57 18.34 27.27
N ASN A 498 -27.41 19.15 27.91
CA ASN A 498 -28.47 19.86 27.22
C ASN A 498 -27.78 20.89 26.30
N LYS A 499 -27.83 20.65 24.99
CA LYS A 499 -27.17 21.49 23.98
C LYS A 499 -27.75 22.91 23.91
N ASP A 500 -28.90 23.14 24.55
CA ASP A 500 -29.63 24.41 24.53
C ASP A 500 -29.41 25.27 25.79
N ASP A 501 -28.51 24.88 26.70
CA ASP A 501 -28.19 25.69 27.89
C ASP A 501 -27.17 26.80 27.55
N PRO A 502 -27.56 28.10 27.54
CA PRO A 502 -26.70 29.21 27.14
C PRO A 502 -25.56 29.49 28.14
N GLN A 503 -25.60 28.94 29.36
CA GLN A 503 -24.67 29.31 30.44
C GLN A 503 -23.33 28.56 30.44
N LYS A 504 -23.11 27.59 29.55
CA LYS A 504 -21.84 26.82 29.48
C LYS A 504 -20.93 27.18 28.30
N LYS A 505 -21.18 28.31 27.61
CA LYS A 505 -20.41 28.72 26.43
C LYS A 505 -19.00 29.27 26.73
N TYR A 506 -18.61 29.42 28.00
CA TYR A 506 -17.26 29.83 28.39
C TYR A 506 -16.72 28.91 29.49
N GLY A 507 -16.09 27.81 29.08
CA GLY A 507 -15.45 26.86 29.97
C GLY A 507 -14.07 27.33 30.42
N LEU A 508 -14.00 27.95 31.60
CA LEU A 508 -12.85 27.82 32.50
C LEU A 508 -13.23 26.82 33.59
N ARG A 509 -12.73 25.59 33.45
CA ARG A 509 -12.09 24.77 34.50
C ARG A 509 -11.70 23.41 33.95
#